data_AF-A0A3B0XF56-F1
#
_entry.id   AF-A0A3B0XF56-F1
#
_cell.length_a   1.000
_cell.length_b   1.000
_cell.length_c   1.000
_cell.angle_alpha   90.00
_cell.angle_beta   90.00
_cell.angle_gamma   90.00
#
_symmetry.space_group_name_H-M   'P 1'
#
loop_
_entity.id
_entity.type
_entity.pdbx_description
1 polymer ?
#
loop_
_entity_poly.entity_id
_entity_poly.type
_entity_poly.pdbx_seq_one_letter_code
_entity_poly.pdbx_strand_id
1 'polypeptide(L)'
;QMDQLNDERIRFYRCLQALLEIKLDASREYAQYTDSLKLMYGNNTVDEGIKLLEGENSFYGLHSPGLSLDGFVMHNKLLSGYAKLHKAKTENWS
;
A
#
# COMPACT_ATOMS: atom_id res chain seq x y z
N GLN A 1 9.65 10.85 9.34
CA GLN A 1 10.28 9.72 8.62
C GLN A 1 9.35 9.27 7.49
N MET A 2 9.29 10.03 6.40
CA MET A 2 8.51 9.73 5.17
C MET A 2 9.42 9.50 3.95
N ASP A 3 10.74 9.57 4.17
CA ASP A 3 11.78 9.66 3.12
C ASP A 3 11.97 8.39 2.27
N GLN A 4 11.26 7.30 2.61
CA GLN A 4 11.28 6.03 1.88
C GLN A 4 9.97 5.74 1.13
N LEU A 5 8.98 6.64 1.18
CA LEU A 5 7.72 6.47 0.47
C LEU A 5 7.78 7.23 -0.87
N ASN A 6 7.21 6.64 -1.92
CA ASN A 6 7.01 7.34 -3.18
C ASN A 6 5.99 8.50 -3.01
N ASP A 7 6.02 9.47 -3.92
CA ASP A 7 5.16 10.66 -3.85
C ASP A 7 3.66 10.32 -3.78
N GLU A 8 3.25 9.24 -4.44
CA GLU A 8 1.87 8.74 -4.39
C GLU A 8 1.48 8.28 -2.98
N ARG A 9 2.33 7.49 -2.31
CA ARG A 9 2.07 7.07 -0.93
C ARG A 9 2.11 8.24 0.04
N ILE A 10 3.03 9.19 -0.14
CA ILE A 10 3.06 10.40 0.70
C ILE A 10 1.75 11.19 0.54
N ARG A 11 1.28 11.38 -0.70
CA ARG A 11 0.01 12.05 -0.99
C ARG A 11 -1.17 11.32 -0.35
N PHE A 12 -1.21 9.99 -0.46
CA PHE A 12 -2.25 9.17 0.14
C PHE A 12 -2.28 9.31 1.67
N TYR A 13 -1.16 9.15 2.36
CA TYR A 13 -1.12 9.25 3.81
C TYR A 13 -1.41 10.68 4.33
N ARG A 14 -1.05 11.72 3.56
CA ARG A 14 -1.48 13.09 3.87
C ARG A 14 -2.99 13.28 3.74
N CYS A 15 -3.60 12.71 2.70
CA CYS A 15 -5.05 12.70 2.54
C CYS A 15 -5.74 11.96 3.69
N LEU A 16 -5.22 10.77 4.04
CA LEU A 16 -5.75 9.96 5.13
C LEU A 16 -5.66 10.69 6.48
N GLN A 17 -4.56 11.40 6.73
CA GLN A 17 -4.42 12.21 7.93
C GLN A 17 -5.49 13.30 7.99
N ALA A 18 -5.70 14.06 6.91
CA ALA A 18 -6.74 15.10 6.85
C ALA A 18 -8.15 14.53 7.07
N LEU A 19 -8.44 13.37 6.48
CA LEU A 19 -9.72 12.68 6.66
C LEU A 19 -9.90 12.18 8.11
N LEU A 20 -8.84 11.73 8.79
CA LEU A 20 -8.89 11.37 10.21
C LEU A 20 -9.16 12.58 11.09
N GLU A 21 -8.49 13.70 10.83
CA GLU A 21 -8.70 14.95 11.56
C GLU A 21 -10.15 15.43 11.45
N ILE A 22 -10.78 15.26 10.28
CA ILE A 22 -12.22 15.55 10.08
C ILE A 22 -13.09 14.54 10.83
N LYS A 23 -12.80 13.24 10.76
CA LYS A 23 -13.60 12.18 11.43
C LYS A 23 -13.69 12.36 12.94
N LEU A 24 -12.56 12.75 13.53
CA LEU A 24 -12.41 12.87 14.98
C LEU A 24 -12.99 14.17 15.53
N ASP A 25 -13.29 15.14 14.67
CA ASP A 25 -13.92 16.40 15.05
C ASP A 25 -15.45 16.29 14.90
N ALA A 26 -16.17 16.25 16.02
CA ALA A 26 -17.62 16.14 16.06
C ALA A 26 -18.37 17.34 15.45
N SER A 27 -17.68 18.45 15.16
CA SER A 27 -18.25 19.64 14.51
C SER A 27 -18.14 19.62 12.99
N ARG A 28 -17.46 18.63 12.41
CA ARG A 28 -17.15 18.56 10.98
C ARG A 28 -17.79 17.36 10.32
N GLU A 29 -18.15 17.53 9.05
CA GLU A 29 -18.71 16.46 8.22
C GLU A 29 -17.92 16.31 6.92
N TYR A 30 -17.66 15.07 6.50
CA TYR A 30 -16.91 14.80 5.28
C TYR A 30 -17.48 15.46 4.03
N ALA A 31 -18.82 15.48 3.90
CA ALA A 31 -19.51 16.06 2.75
C ALA A 31 -19.11 17.52 2.50
N GLN A 32 -18.76 18.27 3.55
CA GLN A 32 -18.38 19.69 3.45
C GLN A 32 -16.97 19.91 2.90
N TYR A 33 -16.09 18.89 2.99
CA TYR A 33 -14.67 19.01 2.62
C TYR A 33 -14.28 18.14 1.43
N THR A 34 -15.14 17.21 1.02
CA THR A 34 -14.81 16.18 0.02
C THR A 34 -14.37 16.81 -1.31
N ASP A 35 -15.08 17.83 -1.82
CA ASP A 35 -14.73 18.47 -3.09
C ASP A 35 -13.35 19.14 -3.06
N SER A 36 -13.06 19.88 -1.99
CA SER A 36 -11.75 20.53 -1.79
C SER A 36 -10.62 19.50 -1.63
N LEU A 37 -10.85 18.43 -0.88
CA LEU A 37 -9.89 17.34 -0.72
C LEU A 37 -9.62 16.63 -2.06
N LYS A 38 -10.65 16.45 -2.90
CA LYS A 38 -10.53 15.85 -4.24
C LYS A 38 -9.68 16.71 -5.17
N LEU A 39 -9.76 18.03 -5.08
CA LEU A 39 -8.87 18.93 -5.82
C LEU A 39 -7.40 18.85 -5.36
N MET A 40 -7.15 18.66 -4.06
CA MET A 40 -5.78 18.61 -3.51
C MET A 40 -5.10 17.26 -3.67
N TYR A 41 -5.83 16.17 -3.45
CA TYR A 41 -5.29 14.81 -3.36
C TYR A 41 -5.69 13.91 -4.52
N GLY A 42 -6.68 14.31 -5.32
CA GLY A 42 -7.25 13.53 -6.41
C GLY A 42 -8.45 12.67 -5.96
N ASN A 43 -9.39 12.45 -6.88
CA ASN A 43 -10.63 11.69 -6.62
C ASN A 43 -10.36 10.32 -6.01
N ASN A 44 -9.53 9.51 -6.68
CA ASN A 44 -9.24 8.15 -6.24
C ASN A 44 -8.62 8.10 -4.84
N THR A 45 -7.70 9.02 -4.53
CA THR A 45 -7.02 9.08 -3.22
C THR A 45 -8.03 9.33 -2.09
N VAL A 46 -8.96 10.26 -2.29
CA VAL A 46 -9.98 10.62 -1.30
C VAL A 46 -10.98 9.48 -1.13
N ASP A 47 -11.48 8.93 -2.23
CA ASP A 47 -12.48 7.85 -2.19
C ASP A 47 -11.91 6.59 -1.52
N GLU A 48 -10.67 6.19 -1.83
CA GLU A 48 -10.00 5.08 -1.16
C GLU A 48 -9.68 5.37 0.32
N GLY A 49 -9.32 6.63 0.64
CA GLY A 49 -9.10 7.06 2.02
C GLY A 49 -10.36 6.96 2.89
N ILE A 50 -11.52 7.35 2.34
CA ILE A 50 -12.82 7.23 3.03
C ILE A 50 -13.16 5.75 3.24
N LYS A 51 -13.07 4.91 2.21
CA LYS A 51 -13.30 3.46 2.33
C LYS A 51 -12.39 2.80 3.37
N LEU A 52 -11.12 3.21 3.45
CA LEU A 52 -10.18 2.73 4.46
C LEU A 52 -10.62 3.11 5.87
N LEU A 53 -11.15 4.32 6.07
CA LEU A 53 -11.62 4.79 7.38
C LEU A 53 -12.97 4.23 7.80
N GLU A 54 -13.82 3.84 6.85
CA GLU A 54 -15.07 3.11 7.12
C GLU A 54 -14.85 1.60 7.26
N GLY A 55 -13.62 1.12 7.04
CA GLY A 55 -13.26 -0.29 7.20
C GLY A 55 -13.66 -1.17 6.02
N GLU A 56 -14.08 -0.60 4.90
CA GLU A 56 -14.41 -1.33 3.66
C GLU A 56 -13.16 -1.93 3.00
N ASN A 57 -12.00 -1.29 3.19
CA ASN A 57 -10.71 -1.78 2.68
C ASN A 57 -9.63 -1.55 3.73
N SER A 58 -9.07 -2.58 4.35
CA SER A 58 -8.16 -2.40 5.51
C SER A 58 -6.68 -2.19 5.14
N PHE A 59 -6.25 -2.52 3.92
CA PHE A 59 -4.82 -2.63 3.58
C PHE A 59 -4.46 -1.92 2.27
N TYR A 60 -4.38 -0.59 2.30
CA TYR A 60 -3.99 0.21 1.13
C TYR A 60 -2.57 -0.13 0.64
N GLY A 61 -2.46 -0.51 -0.64
CA GLY A 61 -1.19 -0.77 -1.32
C GLY A 61 -0.46 -2.03 -0.87
N LEU A 62 -1.11 -2.91 -0.10
CA LEU A 62 -0.60 -4.22 0.29
C LEU A 62 -1.28 -5.29 -0.58
N HIS A 63 -0.50 -5.92 -1.44
CA HIS A 63 -0.94 -7.10 -2.16
C HIS A 63 -0.77 -8.33 -1.27
N SER A 64 -1.80 -9.19 -1.20
CA SER A 64 -1.70 -10.51 -0.57
C SER A 64 -1.22 -11.53 -1.61
N PRO A 65 0.04 -11.99 -1.53
CA PRO A 65 0.67 -12.75 -2.60
C PRO A 65 0.50 -14.26 -2.44
N GLY A 66 -0.32 -14.70 -1.47
CA GLY A 66 -0.55 -16.11 -1.17
C GLY A 66 0.75 -16.88 -0.88
N LEU A 67 0.70 -18.20 -1.06
CA LEU A 67 1.87 -19.07 -0.90
C LEU A 67 2.84 -19.02 -2.10
N SER A 68 2.39 -18.52 -3.25
CA SER A 68 3.21 -18.38 -4.47
C SER A 68 4.17 -17.20 -4.42
N LEU A 69 3.99 -16.27 -3.47
CA LEU A 69 4.77 -15.04 -3.37
C LEU A 69 4.69 -14.18 -4.65
N ASP A 70 3.54 -14.24 -5.32
CA ASP A 70 3.29 -13.47 -6.54
C ASP A 70 3.42 -11.96 -6.27
N GLY A 71 4.11 -11.24 -7.16
CA GLY A 71 4.42 -9.82 -6.95
C GLY A 71 5.69 -9.52 -6.14
N PHE A 72 6.29 -10.50 -5.44
CA PHE A 72 7.60 -10.32 -4.80
C PHE A 72 8.76 -10.63 -5.75
N VAL A 73 9.06 -9.68 -6.64
CA VAL A 73 10.11 -9.84 -7.68
C VAL A 73 11.48 -10.16 -7.09
N MET A 74 11.89 -9.48 -6.00
CA MET A 74 13.19 -9.72 -5.37
C MET A 74 13.28 -11.12 -4.74
N HIS A 75 12.20 -11.59 -4.14
CA HIS A 75 12.16 -12.93 -3.55
C HIS A 75 12.24 -14.01 -4.63
N ASN A 76 11.50 -13.85 -5.73
CA ASN A 76 11.57 -14.77 -6.87
C ASN A 76 12.97 -14.83 -7.49
N LYS A 77 13.67 -13.68 -7.59
CA LYS A 77 15.09 -13.66 -8.01
C LYS A 77 15.97 -14.45 -7.06
N LEU A 78 15.79 -14.31 -5.73
CA LEU A 78 16.52 -15.09 -4.74
C LEU A 78 16.28 -16.61 -4.91
N LEU A 79 15.02 -17.03 -5.06
CA LEU A 79 14.67 -18.43 -5.28
C LEU A 79 15.30 -18.99 -6.57
N SER A 80 15.32 -18.20 -7.65
CA SER A 80 15.99 -18.59 -8.90
C SER A 80 17.50 -18.78 -8.73
N GLY A 81 18.14 -17.97 -7.88
CA GLY A 81 19.55 -18.13 -7.51
C GLY A 81 19.78 -19.40 -6.69
N TYR A 82 18.89 -19.66 -5.73
CA TYR A 82 18.94 -20.86 -4.89
C TYR A 82 18.77 -22.14 -5.70
N ALA A 83 17.88 -22.14 -6.70
CA ALA A 83 17.67 -23.29 -7.58
C ALA A 83 18.95 -23.71 -8.34
N LYS A 84 19.76 -22.73 -8.77
CA LYS A 84 21.06 -23.00 -9.44
C LYS A 84 22.04 -23.68 -8.49
N LEU A 85 22.12 -23.19 -7.25
CA LEU A 85 22.97 -23.79 -6.21
C LEU A 85 22.52 -25.21 -5.87
N HIS A 86 21.21 -25.43 -5.77
CA HIS A 86 20.66 -26.75 -5.45
C HIS A 86 20.99 -27.77 -6.55
N LYS A 87 20.83 -27.38 -7.82
CA LYS A 87 21.25 -28.20 -8.97
C LYS A 87 22.74 -28.59 -8.89
N ALA A 88 23.61 -27.61 -8.64
CA ALA A 88 25.04 -27.87 -8.51
C ALA A 88 25.37 -28.80 -7.33
N LYS A 89 24.63 -28.70 -6.21
CA LYS A 89 24.79 -29.61 -5.07
C LYS A 89 24.39 -31.04 -5.43
N THR A 90 23.26 -31.24 -6.10
CA THR A 90 22.81 -32.57 -6.53
C THR A 90 23.78 -33.21 -7.53
N GLU A 91 24.36 -32.41 -8.44
CA GLU A 91 25.28 -32.90 -9.47
C GLU A 91 26.70 -33.21 -8.96
N ASN A 92 27.18 -32.52 -7.91
CA ASN A 92 28.57 -32.62 -7.43
C ASN A 92 28.74 -33.35 -6.08
N TRP A 93 27.66 -33.76 -5.41
CA TRP A 93 27.72 -34.37 -4.07
C TRP A 93 27.40 -35.87 -4.06
N SER A 94 27.82 -36.59 -5.11
CA SER A 94 27.94 -38.06 -5.12
C SER A 94 29.29 -38.50 -4.57
#